data_AF-A0A3N5XSB8-F1
#
_entry.id   AF-A0A3N5XSB8-F1
#
_cell.length_a   1.000
_cell.length_b   1.000
_cell.length_c   1.000
_cell.angle_alpha   90.00
_cell.angle_beta   90.00
_cell.angle_gamma   90.00
#
_symmetry.space_group_name_H-M   'P 1'
#
loop_
_entity.id
_entity.type
_entity.pdbx_description
1 polymer ?
#
loop_
_entity_poly.entity_id
_entity_poly.type
_entity_poly.pdbx_seq_one_letter_code
_entity_poly.pdbx_strand_id
1 'polypeptide(L)'
;MKRLSALLMIAAGSLLASGDDTRIPIPQFVDVSATSGITFEHICGSAHEKNYIFEAKGGGLAAFDYNNDGLMDLLLVQGSTLDRVRAGNNPHSVLYENQGNWKFVDVSEKVG
;
A
#
# COMPACT_ATOMS: atom_id res chain seq x y z
N MET A 1 10.41 49.45 15.05
CA MET A 1 9.61 50.45 14.32
C MET A 1 9.68 50.17 12.81
N LYS A 2 8.62 49.60 12.21
CA LYS A 2 8.29 49.66 10.76
C LYS A 2 6.89 49.05 10.55
N ARG A 3 5.91 49.94 10.62
CA ARG A 3 4.57 50.07 10.01
C ARG A 3 3.72 48.82 9.71
N LEU A 4 2.57 48.78 10.40
CA LEU A 4 1.31 48.11 10.05
C LEU A 4 0.81 48.54 8.65
N SER A 5 0.20 47.60 7.93
CA SER A 5 -0.89 47.88 6.99
C SER A 5 -1.98 46.84 7.20
N ALA A 6 -3.08 47.29 7.80
CA ALA A 6 -4.36 46.59 7.81
C ALA A 6 -5.10 46.90 6.51
N LEU A 7 -5.68 45.88 5.87
CA LEU A 7 -6.71 46.09 4.85
C LEU A 7 -7.97 45.37 5.31
N LEU A 8 -8.93 46.18 5.76
CA LEU A 8 -10.28 45.80 6.11
C LEU A 8 -11.11 45.75 4.81
N MET A 9 -11.63 44.58 4.46
CA MET A 9 -12.69 44.46 3.45
C MET A 9 -13.92 43.89 4.14
N ILE A 10 -14.92 44.74 4.38
CA ILE A 10 -16.27 44.32 4.73
C ILE A 10 -17.03 44.13 3.42
N ALA A 11 -17.49 42.91 3.15
CA ALA A 11 -18.57 42.65 2.22
C ALA A 11 -19.70 41.96 2.98
N ALA A 12 -20.85 42.63 2.97
CA ALA A 12 -22.06 42.24 3.65
C ALA A 12 -22.80 41.12 2.91
N GLY A 13 -23.44 40.24 3.69
CA GLY A 13 -24.72 39.64 3.34
C GLY A 13 -24.75 38.59 2.23
N SER A 14 -24.66 37.32 2.62
CA SER A 14 -25.84 36.45 2.63
C SER A 14 -25.49 35.17 3.39
N LEU A 15 -26.18 34.96 4.50
CA LEU A 15 -26.23 33.67 5.19
C LEU A 15 -27.00 32.71 4.27
N LEU A 16 -26.33 32.18 3.26
CA LEU A 16 -26.81 30.96 2.62
C LEU A 16 -26.62 29.86 3.66
N ALA A 17 -27.75 29.30 4.09
CA ALA A 17 -27.83 28.23 5.05
C ALA A 17 -26.65 27.27 4.85
N SER A 18 -25.79 27.14 5.85
CA SER A 18 -24.95 25.96 5.97
C SER A 18 -25.92 24.80 6.18
N GLY A 19 -26.38 24.21 5.07
CA GLY A 19 -26.84 22.84 5.09
C GLY A 19 -25.65 22.07 5.61
N ASP A 20 -25.66 21.83 6.92
CA ASP A 20 -24.64 21.07 7.61
C ASP A 20 -24.71 19.69 6.98
N ASP A 21 -23.84 19.45 6.01
CA ASP A 21 -23.84 18.24 5.24
C ASP A 21 -23.24 17.17 6.14
N THR A 22 -24.08 16.60 6.99
CA THR A 22 -23.74 15.57 8.00
C THR A 22 -23.30 14.24 7.38
N ARG A 23 -22.91 14.25 6.10
CA ARG A 23 -22.34 13.11 5.39
C ARG A 23 -20.92 12.90 5.89
N ILE A 24 -20.70 11.78 6.57
CA ILE A 24 -19.36 11.30 6.87
C ILE A 24 -18.62 11.12 5.53
N PRO A 25 -17.47 11.77 5.31
CA PRO A 25 -16.70 11.59 4.07
C PRO A 25 -16.38 10.10 3.89
N ILE A 26 -16.70 9.57 2.71
CA ILE A 26 -16.39 8.18 2.38
C ILE A 26 -14.88 8.08 2.14
N PRO A 27 -14.13 7.24 2.88
CA PRO A 27 -12.71 7.05 2.64
C PRO A 27 -12.46 6.65 1.19
N GLN A 28 -11.53 7.35 0.53
CA GLN A 28 -11.07 7.02 -0.80
C GLN A 28 -9.78 6.22 -0.69
N PHE A 29 -9.73 5.08 -1.37
CA PHE A 29 -8.51 4.30 -1.52
C PHE A 29 -7.84 4.69 -2.83
N VAL A 30 -6.54 4.94 -2.76
CA VAL A 30 -5.71 5.28 -3.92
C VAL A 30 -4.60 4.25 -4.03
N ASP A 31 -4.41 3.71 -5.23
CA ASP A 31 -3.27 2.85 -5.51
C ASP A 31 -2.00 3.70 -5.57
N VAL A 32 -1.05 3.39 -4.68
CA VAL A 32 0.26 4.04 -4.60
C VAL A 32 1.40 3.09 -4.96
N SER A 33 1.11 1.84 -5.34
CA SER A 33 2.10 0.78 -5.57
C SER A 33 3.22 1.24 -6.51
N ALA A 34 2.83 1.81 -7.66
CA ALA A 34 3.77 2.32 -8.67
C ALA A 34 4.62 3.48 -8.16
N THR A 35 4.03 4.41 -7.42
CA THR A 35 4.78 5.52 -6.81
C THR A 35 5.62 5.08 -5.62
N SER A 36 5.28 3.97 -4.98
CA SER A 36 5.98 3.41 -3.82
C SER A 36 7.12 2.46 -4.17
N GLY A 37 7.25 2.06 -5.45
CA GLY A 37 8.26 1.11 -5.88
C GLY A 37 7.88 -0.36 -5.62
N ILE A 38 6.63 -0.64 -5.27
CA ILE A 38 6.12 -1.99 -5.07
C ILE A 38 5.65 -2.53 -6.42
N THR A 39 6.27 -3.62 -6.89
CA THR A 39 5.95 -4.29 -8.17
C THR A 39 5.52 -5.74 -7.99
N PHE A 40 5.24 -6.16 -6.76
CA PHE A 40 4.90 -7.54 -6.43
C PHE A 40 3.57 -7.98 -7.06
N GLU A 41 3.59 -9.17 -7.66
CA GLU A 41 2.41 -9.85 -8.15
C GLU A 41 2.21 -11.16 -7.39
N HIS A 42 1.06 -11.29 -6.73
CA HIS A 42 0.73 -12.51 -5.99
C HIS A 42 0.19 -13.59 -6.93
N ILE A 43 0.88 -14.73 -6.98
CA ILE A 43 0.51 -15.89 -7.77
C ILE A 43 0.07 -17.00 -6.82
N CYS A 44 -1.18 -17.42 -6.91
CA CYS A 44 -1.70 -18.51 -6.08
C CYS A 44 -2.77 -19.29 -6.85
N GLY A 45 -2.47 -20.55 -7.18
CA GLY A 45 -3.32 -21.42 -8.00
C GLY A 45 -3.38 -21.02 -9.47
N SER A 46 -4.06 -21.84 -10.28
CA SER A 46 -4.34 -21.50 -11.68
C SER A 46 -5.26 -20.26 -11.79
N ALA A 47 -5.12 -19.52 -12.88
CA ALA A 47 -5.94 -18.35 -13.21
C ALA A 47 -7.34 -18.73 -13.73
N HIS A 48 -7.53 -19.98 -14.15
CA HIS A 48 -8.79 -20.44 -14.75
C HIS A 48 -9.62 -21.29 -13.80
N GLU A 49 -8.97 -22.14 -13.01
CA GLU A 49 -9.61 -23.04 -12.07
C GLU A 49 -8.77 -23.23 -10.82
N LYS A 50 -9.44 -23.52 -9.70
CA LYS A 50 -8.81 -23.82 -8.41
C LYS A 50 -9.50 -25.04 -7.83
N ASN A 51 -8.82 -26.17 -7.86
CA ASN A 51 -9.38 -27.46 -7.46
C ASN A 51 -9.09 -27.78 -5.98
N TYR A 52 -8.13 -27.07 -5.37
CA TYR A 52 -7.73 -27.29 -3.98
C TYR A 52 -7.74 -26.00 -3.16
N ILE A 53 -8.02 -26.12 -1.86
CA ILE A 53 -8.13 -24.96 -0.96
C ILE A 53 -6.86 -24.12 -0.88
N PHE A 54 -5.69 -24.74 -0.96
CA PHE A 54 -4.39 -24.05 -0.91
C PHE A 54 -4.16 -23.16 -2.15
N GLU A 55 -4.84 -23.43 -3.27
CA GLU A 55 -4.80 -22.58 -4.46
C GLU A 55 -5.58 -21.26 -4.28
N ALA A 56 -6.45 -21.18 -3.27
CA ALA A 56 -7.26 -20.00 -2.98
C ALA A 56 -6.78 -19.22 -1.74
N LYS A 57 -5.92 -19.81 -0.90
CA LYS A 57 -5.54 -19.29 0.43
C LYS A 57 -4.02 -19.19 0.65
N GLY A 58 -3.22 -19.09 -0.41
CA GLY A 58 -1.75 -19.14 -0.34
C GLY A 58 -1.02 -17.82 -0.13
N GLY A 59 -1.72 -16.70 0.14
CA GLY A 59 -1.10 -15.38 0.27
C GLY A 59 -1.02 -14.85 1.70
N GLY A 60 -0.29 -13.74 1.87
CA GLY A 60 -0.16 -13.07 3.16
C GLY A 60 0.69 -11.79 3.06
N LEU A 61 0.60 -10.96 4.09
CA LEU A 61 1.38 -9.75 4.27
C LEU A 61 1.73 -9.61 5.75
N ALA A 62 2.98 -9.26 6.04
CA ALA A 62 3.40 -8.80 7.35
C ALA A 62 4.01 -7.40 7.22
N ALA A 63 3.65 -6.52 8.15
CA ALA A 63 4.27 -5.22 8.34
C ALA A 63 5.03 -5.26 9.65
N PHE A 64 6.36 -5.15 9.58
CA PHE A 64 7.24 -5.10 10.75
C PHE A 64 8.53 -4.36 10.40
N ASP A 65 9.21 -3.81 11.40
CA ASP A 65 10.55 -3.22 11.25
C ASP A 65 11.58 -4.35 11.33
N TYR A 66 12.14 -4.78 10.20
CA TYR A 66 13.02 -5.97 10.18
C TYR A 66 14.47 -5.64 10.55
N ASN A 67 14.90 -4.40 10.35
CA ASN A 67 16.28 -3.94 10.51
C ASN A 67 16.48 -3.04 11.76
N ASN A 68 15.40 -2.72 12.49
CA ASN A 68 15.34 -1.82 13.64
C ASN A 68 15.70 -0.35 13.32
N ASP A 69 15.37 0.15 12.13
CA ASP A 69 15.59 1.55 11.75
C ASP A 69 14.40 2.47 12.09
N GLY A 70 13.33 1.91 12.63
CA GLY A 70 12.10 2.62 13.00
C GLY A 70 11.13 2.82 11.84
N LEU A 71 11.43 2.30 10.65
CA LEU A 71 10.55 2.29 9.50
C LEU A 71 9.86 0.92 9.38
N MET A 72 8.60 0.95 8.94
CA MET A 72 7.81 -0.26 8.78
C MET A 72 8.08 -0.86 7.40
N ASP A 73 8.65 -2.06 7.37
CA ASP A 73 8.91 -2.83 6.16
C ASP A 73 7.74 -3.76 5.83
N LEU A 74 7.75 -4.34 4.62
CA LEU A 74 6.68 -5.21 4.15
C LEU A 74 7.23 -6.56 3.67
N LEU A 75 6.79 -7.65 4.29
CA LEU A 75 6.98 -9.00 3.75
C LEU A 75 5.69 -9.43 3.04
N LEU A 76 5.78 -9.70 1.74
CA LEU A 76 4.69 -10.18 0.92
C LEU A 76 4.87 -11.67 0.65
N VAL A 77 3.98 -12.48 1.22
CA VAL A 77 4.02 -13.93 1.12
C VAL A 77 3.48 -14.36 -0.23
N GLN A 78 4.27 -15.18 -0.92
CA GLN A 78 3.97 -15.65 -2.25
C GLN A 78 3.40 -17.07 -2.23
N GLY A 79 2.43 -17.32 -3.11
CA GLY A 79 1.92 -18.65 -3.40
C GLY A 79 2.64 -19.31 -4.57
N SER A 80 1.98 -20.26 -5.23
CA SER A 80 2.45 -20.79 -6.51
C SER A 80 1.30 -21.41 -7.30
N THR A 81 1.59 -21.92 -8.49
CA THR A 81 0.70 -22.81 -9.23
C THR A 81 1.17 -24.26 -9.07
N LEU A 82 0.26 -25.23 -9.21
CA LEU A 82 0.63 -26.64 -9.15
C LEU A 82 1.68 -27.02 -10.21
N ASP A 83 1.58 -26.45 -11.40
CA ASP A 83 2.54 -26.71 -12.48
C ASP A 83 3.92 -26.17 -12.12
N ARG A 84 4.00 -24.98 -11.50
CA ARG A 84 5.27 -24.42 -11.04
C ARG A 84 5.90 -25.21 -9.90
N VAL A 85 5.07 -25.70 -8.98
CA VAL A 85 5.52 -26.60 -7.90
C VAL A 85 6.11 -27.88 -8.48
N ARG A 86 5.43 -28.50 -9.46
CA ARG A 86 5.91 -29.72 -10.14
C ARG A 86 7.19 -29.47 -10.95
N ALA A 87 7.32 -28.31 -11.56
CA ALA A 87 8.50 -27.92 -12.32
C ALA A 87 9.66 -27.42 -11.44
N GLY A 88 9.47 -27.25 -10.13
CA GLY A 88 10.48 -26.74 -9.22
C GLY A 88 10.83 -25.26 -9.43
N ASN A 89 9.97 -24.46 -10.07
CA ASN A 89 10.19 -23.05 -10.39
C ASN A 89 9.18 -22.12 -9.69
N ASN A 90 8.98 -22.38 -8.40
CA ASN A 90 8.10 -21.58 -7.55
C ASN A 90 8.62 -20.14 -7.43
N PRO A 91 7.73 -19.14 -7.50
CA PRO A 91 8.11 -17.77 -7.17
C PRO A 91 8.37 -17.67 -5.65
N HIS A 92 9.18 -16.69 -5.25
CA HIS A 92 9.53 -16.46 -3.86
C HIS A 92 8.71 -15.31 -3.26
N SER A 93 8.58 -15.34 -1.93
CA SER A 93 8.06 -14.21 -1.14
C SER A 93 9.06 -13.05 -1.18
N VAL A 94 8.56 -11.83 -1.14
CA VAL A 94 9.38 -10.62 -1.30
C VAL A 94 9.41 -9.81 -0.01
N LEU A 95 10.62 -9.43 0.44
CA LEU A 95 10.81 -8.45 1.51
C LEU A 95 11.14 -7.08 0.90
N TYR A 96 10.30 -6.09 1.22
CA TYR A 96 10.48 -4.70 0.84
C TYR A 96 10.97 -3.88 2.03
N GLU A 97 12.21 -3.37 1.92
CA GLU A 97 12.79 -2.41 2.87
C GLU A 97 12.25 -1.01 2.60
N ASN A 98 11.71 -0.35 3.61
CA ASN A 98 11.19 1.00 3.54
C ASN A 98 12.33 2.02 3.62
N GLN A 99 12.56 2.76 2.54
CA GLN A 99 13.58 3.82 2.46
C GLN A 99 13.06 5.18 2.98
N GLY A 100 11.88 5.20 3.61
CA GLY A 100 11.16 6.40 4.00
C GLY A 100 10.27 6.96 2.89
N ASN A 101 9.38 7.88 3.25
CA ASN A 101 8.43 8.51 2.30
C ASN A 101 7.60 7.50 1.47
N TRP A 102 7.27 6.35 2.05
CA TRP A 102 6.55 5.26 1.37
C TRP A 102 7.26 4.74 0.11
N LYS A 103 8.60 4.81 0.06
CA LYS A 103 9.43 4.23 -0.99
C LYS A 103 10.01 2.91 -0.49
N PHE A 104 9.87 1.88 -1.29
CA PHE A 104 10.27 0.52 -0.94
C PHE A 104 11.26 -0.02 -1.96
N VAL A 105 12.20 -0.83 -1.48
CA VAL A 105 13.18 -1.55 -2.29
C VAL A 105 13.09 -3.03 -1.97
N ASP A 106 13.00 -3.87 -3.00
CA ASP A 106 13.11 -5.32 -2.83
C ASP A 106 14.53 -5.67 -2.37
N VAL A 107 14.62 -6.29 -1.20
CA VAL A 107 15.89 -6.73 -0.58
C VAL A 107 15.98 -8.24 -0.45
N SER A 108 15.07 -8.99 -1.09
CA SER A 108 14.93 -10.44 -0.91
C SER A 108 16.22 -11.21 -1.20
N GLU A 109 16.97 -10.83 -2.24
CA GLU A 109 18.27 -11.45 -2.57
C GLU A 109 19.38 -11.17 -1.55
N LYS A 110 19.27 -10.10 -0.75
CA LYS A 110 20.30 -9.74 0.24
C LYS A 110 20.11 -10.46 1.57
N VAL A 111 18.87 -10.84 1.87
CA VAL A 111 18.48 -11.43 3.17
C VAL A 111 18.10 -12.90 3.06
N GLY A 112 18.12 -13.47 1.84
CA GLY A 112 17.70 -14.84 1.51
C GLY A 112 18.80 -15.67 0.86
#